data_AF-A0A1U7P2G2-F1
#
_entry.id   AF-A0A1U7P2G2-F1
#
_cell.length_a   1.000
_cell.length_b   1.000
_cell.length_c   1.000
_cell.angle_alpha   90.00
_cell.angle_beta   90.00
_cell.angle_gamma   90.00
#
_symmetry.space_group_name_H-M   'P 1'
#
loop_
_entity.id
_entity.type
_entity.pdbx_description
1 polymer ?
#
loop_
_entity_poly.entity_id
_entity_poly.type
_entity_poly.pdbx_seq_one_letter_code
_entity_poly.pdbx_strand_id
1 'polypeptide(L)'
;MLLVIDTNILVGECLRKRGLKRLDDPRLELLITERADGEFRHEFARRLKFVAQRSNLSPEVRQGIETDALDLYARKIFVASENQYQHLEAQARTRIPDDADDWPTLALALALSAEIWTEDRDFFGCGLSVWRTDVLYGVLDGAEAG
;
A
#
# COMPACT_ATOMS: atom_id res chain seq x y z
N MET A 1 -2.17 -6.71 12.29
CA MET A 1 -1.03 -6.90 11.36
C MET A 1 -0.54 -5.53 10.98
N LEU A 2 0.75 -5.27 11.21
CA LEU A 2 1.40 -4.03 10.83
C LEU A 2 2.00 -4.22 9.43
N LEU A 3 1.48 -3.49 8.44
CA LEU A 3 1.86 -3.67 7.04
C LEU A 3 2.41 -2.37 6.47
N VAL A 4 3.61 -2.42 5.88
CA VAL A 4 4.03 -1.41 4.91
C VAL A 4 3.42 -1.78 3.57
N ILE A 5 2.56 -0.92 3.05
CA ILE A 5 1.87 -1.15 1.77
C ILE A 5 2.60 -0.43 0.64
N ASP A 6 2.79 -1.14 -0.47
CA ASP A 6 3.29 -0.57 -1.71
C ASP A 6 2.27 0.41 -2.33
N THR A 7 2.76 1.54 -2.84
CA THR A 7 1.97 2.57 -3.54
C THR A 7 1.07 1.98 -4.63
N ASN A 8 1.56 1.04 -5.43
CA ASN A 8 0.81 0.46 -6.54
C ASN A 8 -0.43 -0.32 -6.06
N ILE A 9 -0.27 -1.05 -4.96
CA ILE A 9 -1.36 -1.78 -4.30
C ILE A 9 -2.34 -0.81 -3.69
N LEU A 10 -1.85 0.18 -2.93
CA LEU A 10 -2.69 1.17 -2.28
C LEU A 10 -3.56 1.93 -3.30
N VAL A 11 -2.98 2.40 -4.40
CA VAL A 11 -3.71 3.03 -5.51
C VAL A 11 -4.76 2.07 -6.09
N GLY A 12 -4.37 0.82 -6.35
CA GLY A 12 -5.26 -0.19 -6.93
C GLY A 12 -6.48 -0.49 -6.06
N GLU A 13 -6.27 -0.57 -4.74
CA GLU A 13 -7.33 -0.88 -3.77
C GLU A 13 -8.22 0.34 -3.47
N CYS A 14 -7.66 1.55 -3.44
CA CYS A 14 -8.45 2.79 -3.31
C CYS A 14 -9.46 2.99 -4.46
N LEU A 15 -9.20 2.44 -5.64
CA LEU A 15 -10.10 2.54 -6.80
C LEU A 15 -11.29 1.57 -6.76
N ARG A 16 -11.36 0.66 -5.78
CA ARG A 16 -12.34 -0.43 -5.73
C ARG A 16 -13.07 -0.43 -4.40
N LYS A 17 -14.40 -0.57 -4.42
CA LYS A 17 -15.19 -0.74 -3.18
C LYS A 17 -14.72 -1.90 -2.30
N ARG A 18 -14.35 -3.04 -2.92
CA ARG A 18 -13.78 -4.19 -2.20
C ARG A 18 -12.43 -3.83 -1.56
N GLY A 19 -11.60 -3.07 -2.27
CA GLY A 19 -10.29 -2.65 -1.79
C GLY A 19 -10.42 -1.69 -0.61
N LEU A 20 -11.29 -0.68 -0.72
CA LEU A 20 -11.60 0.22 0.40
C LEU A 20 -12.06 -0.54 1.64
N LYS A 21 -12.98 -1.53 1.50
CA LYS A 21 -13.40 -2.37 2.64
C LYS A 21 -12.22 -3.10 3.30
N ARG A 22 -11.23 -3.53 2.50
CA ARG A 22 -10.06 -4.29 2.97
C ARG A 22 -9.03 -3.39 3.63
N LEU A 23 -8.79 -2.21 3.07
CA LEU A 23 -7.95 -1.19 3.70
C LEU A 23 -8.56 -0.71 5.02
N ASP A 24 -9.89 -0.69 5.13
CA ASP A 24 -10.59 -0.32 6.37
C ASP A 24 -10.65 -1.45 7.42
N ASP A 25 -10.11 -2.63 7.12
CA ASP A 25 -10.16 -3.77 8.05
C ASP A 25 -9.48 -3.40 9.38
N PRO A 26 -10.14 -3.62 10.53
CA PRO A 26 -9.62 -3.21 11.84
C PRO A 26 -8.39 -4.03 12.27
N ARG A 27 -8.14 -5.18 11.64
CA ARG A 27 -6.95 -5.99 11.91
C ARG A 27 -5.70 -5.45 11.24
N LEU A 28 -5.82 -4.46 10.35
CA LEU A 28 -4.71 -3.89 9.61
C LEU A 28 -4.34 -2.49 10.17
N GLU A 29 -3.05 -2.34 10.45
CA GLU A 29 -2.38 -1.06 10.63
C GLU A 29 -1.48 -0.85 9.42
N LEU A 30 -1.77 0.18 8.63
CA LEU A 30 -1.19 0.37 7.30
C LEU A 30 -0.25 1.58 7.31
N LEU A 31 0.98 1.37 6.85
CA LEU A 31 1.98 2.42 6.74
C LEU A 31 2.53 2.53 5.33
N ILE A 32 2.97 3.73 5.00
CA ILE A 32 3.76 4.02 3.81
C ILE A 32 4.90 4.96 4.18
N THR A 33 5.86 5.10 3.28
CA THR A 33 6.94 6.10 3.41
C THR A 33 6.46 7.48 2.94
N GLU A 34 7.13 8.55 3.37
CA GLU A 34 6.94 9.91 2.82
C GLU A 34 7.08 9.94 1.28
N ARG A 35 8.01 9.14 0.74
CA ARG A 35 8.19 9.01 -0.72
C ARG A 35 6.95 8.41 -1.39
N ALA A 36 6.42 7.32 -0.81
CA ALA A 36 5.20 6.67 -1.28
C ALA A 36 3.96 7.58 -1.15
N ASP A 37 3.87 8.45 -0.12
CA ASP A 37 2.77 9.45 -0.02
C ASP A 37 2.79 10.42 -1.21
N GLY A 38 4.00 10.91 -1.57
CA GLY A 38 4.18 11.77 -2.73
C GLY A 38 3.75 11.11 -4.04
N GLU A 39 4.14 9.85 -4.22
CA GLU A 39 3.79 9.05 -5.41
C GLU A 39 2.29 8.72 -5.47
N PHE A 40 1.69 8.33 -4.34
CA PHE A 40 0.28 7.95 -4.25
C PHE A 40 -0.65 9.02 -4.81
N ARG A 41 -0.45 10.29 -4.44
CA ARG A 41 -1.34 11.40 -4.86
C ARG A 41 -1.37 11.55 -6.37
N HIS A 42 -0.20 11.51 -7.00
CA HIS A 42 -0.07 11.65 -8.45
C HIS A 42 -0.61 10.41 -9.18
N GLU A 43 -0.27 9.22 -8.71
CA GLU A 43 -0.65 7.96 -9.33
C GLU A 43 -2.14 7.66 -9.19
N PHE A 44 -2.73 7.94 -8.02
CA PHE A 44 -4.15 7.79 -7.79
C PHE A 44 -4.98 8.68 -8.72
N ALA A 45 -4.68 9.98 -8.77
CA ALA A 45 -5.40 10.92 -9.63
C ALA A 45 -5.29 10.53 -11.12
N ARG A 46 -4.09 10.12 -11.54
CA ARG A 46 -3.81 9.63 -12.89
C ARG A 46 -4.65 8.39 -13.22
N ARG A 47 -4.64 7.38 -12.34
CA ARG A 47 -5.31 6.11 -12.57
C ARG A 47 -6.83 6.20 -12.46
N LEU A 48 -7.35 7.03 -11.55
CA LEU A 48 -8.78 7.36 -11.49
C LEU A 48 -9.27 7.97 -12.80
N LYS A 49 -8.50 8.92 -13.37
CA LYS A 49 -8.85 9.52 -14.67
C LYS A 49 -8.92 8.46 -15.77
N PHE A 50 -7.96 7.55 -15.83
CA PHE A 50 -7.97 6.45 -16.81
C PHE A 50 -9.15 5.50 -16.62
N VAL A 51 -9.47 5.11 -15.38
CA VAL A 51 -10.62 4.26 -15.07
C VAL A 51 -11.94 4.95 -15.44
N ALA A 52 -12.07 6.24 -15.14
CA ALA A 52 -13.24 7.04 -15.47
C ALA A 52 -13.47 7.13 -16.98
N GLN A 53 -12.41 7.36 -17.76
CA GLN A 53 -12.48 7.38 -19.22
C GLN A 53 -12.85 6.01 -19.80
N ARG A 54 -12.20 4.94 -19.32
CA ARG A 54 -12.42 3.59 -19.83
C ARG A 54 -13.83 3.05 -19.50
N SER A 55 -14.36 3.42 -18.35
CA SER A 55 -15.67 2.92 -17.86
C SER A 55 -16.80 3.91 -18.10
N ASN A 56 -16.54 5.03 -18.80
CA ASN A 56 -17.46 6.14 -19.03
C ASN A 56 -18.20 6.59 -17.75
N LEU A 57 -17.45 6.75 -16.66
CA LEU A 57 -18.02 7.16 -15.37
C LEU A 57 -18.54 8.58 -15.45
N SER A 58 -19.70 8.84 -14.85
CA SER A 58 -20.17 10.21 -14.69
C SER A 58 -19.23 11.00 -13.75
N PRO A 59 -19.19 12.34 -13.87
CA PRO A 59 -18.42 13.17 -12.96
C PRO A 59 -18.74 12.92 -11.49
N GLU A 60 -20.01 12.69 -11.16
CA GLU A 60 -20.50 12.45 -9.80
C GLU A 60 -19.96 11.12 -9.25
N VAL A 61 -19.99 10.05 -10.06
CA VAL A 61 -19.46 8.75 -9.64
C VAL A 61 -17.95 8.82 -9.45
N ARG A 62 -17.24 9.50 -10.36
CA ARG A 62 -15.79 9.71 -10.24
C ARG A 62 -15.45 10.47 -8.95
N GLN A 63 -16.17 11.55 -8.67
CA GLN A 63 -15.93 12.34 -7.47
C GLN A 63 -16.23 11.55 -6.19
N GLY A 64 -17.29 10.71 -6.19
CA GLY A 64 -17.55 9.80 -5.08
C GLY A 64 -16.40 8.83 -4.80
N ILE A 65 -15.82 8.21 -5.84
CA ILE A 65 -14.65 7.32 -5.69
C ILE A 65 -13.45 8.10 -5.13
N GLU A 66 -13.21 9.31 -5.61
CA GLU A 66 -12.12 10.16 -5.15
C GLU A 66 -12.28 10.53 -3.67
N THR A 67 -13.47 10.98 -3.27
CA THR A 67 -13.77 11.33 -1.87
C THR A 67 -13.64 10.12 -0.96
N ASP A 68 -14.28 8.99 -1.29
CA ASP A 68 -14.22 7.78 -0.46
C ASP A 68 -12.77 7.30 -0.25
N ALA A 69 -11.96 7.34 -1.31
CA ALA A 69 -10.56 6.94 -1.25
C ALA A 69 -9.71 7.89 -0.40
N LEU A 70 -9.84 9.20 -0.59
CA LEU A 70 -9.05 10.18 0.16
C LEU A 70 -9.45 10.24 1.64
N ASP A 71 -10.74 10.08 1.94
CA ASP A 71 -11.25 10.01 3.31
C ASP A 71 -10.75 8.75 4.03
N LEU A 72 -10.73 7.60 3.33
CA LEU A 72 -10.14 6.39 3.90
C LEU A 72 -8.63 6.56 4.09
N TYR A 73 -7.93 7.07 3.08
CA TYR A 73 -6.49 7.28 3.12
C TYR A 73 -6.08 8.12 4.33
N ALA A 74 -6.71 9.28 4.51
CA ALA A 74 -6.41 10.20 5.60
C ALA A 74 -6.68 9.60 7.00
N ARG A 75 -7.59 8.64 7.11
CA ARG A 75 -7.95 7.99 8.39
C ARG A 75 -7.12 6.75 8.69
N LYS A 76 -6.72 5.98 7.68
CA LYS A 76 -6.19 4.61 7.85
C LYS A 76 -4.72 4.45 7.46
N ILE A 77 -4.16 5.38 6.69
CA ILE A 77 -2.78 5.27 6.21
C ILE A 77 -1.88 6.18 7.04
N PHE A 78 -0.87 5.58 7.67
CA PHE A 78 0.15 6.30 8.43
C PHE A 78 1.38 6.55 7.56
N VAL A 79 1.75 7.82 7.39
CA VAL A 79 2.95 8.20 6.66
C VAL A 79 4.11 8.30 7.62
N ALA A 80 5.12 7.44 7.42
CA ALA A 80 6.34 7.42 8.22
C ALA A 80 7.39 8.37 7.63
N SER A 81 8.02 9.16 8.50
CA SER A 81 9.07 10.09 8.09
C SER A 81 10.38 9.38 7.80
N GLU A 82 11.11 9.84 6.79
CA GLU A 82 12.35 9.19 6.34
C GLU A 82 13.40 9.07 7.46
N ASN A 83 13.43 10.02 8.38
CA ASN A 83 14.32 9.99 9.54
C ASN A 83 14.12 8.75 10.44
N GLN A 84 12.95 8.10 10.39
CA GLN A 84 12.62 6.93 11.20
C GLN A 84 13.29 5.66 10.68
N TYR A 85 13.63 5.59 9.39
CA TYR A 85 14.11 4.36 8.76
C TYR A 85 15.36 4.51 7.88
N GLN A 86 15.78 5.74 7.52
CA GLN A 86 16.93 5.98 6.63
C GLN A 86 18.23 5.29 7.09
N HIS A 87 18.41 5.10 8.40
CA HIS A 87 19.59 4.45 8.96
C HIS A 87 19.72 2.97 8.56
N LEU A 88 18.65 2.38 8.02
CA LEU A 88 18.61 1.01 7.52
C LEU A 88 18.75 0.93 5.99
N GLU A 89 18.98 2.04 5.28
CA GLU A 89 19.09 2.07 3.81
C GLU A 89 20.08 1.03 3.28
N ALA A 90 21.31 1.02 3.81
CA ALA A 90 22.34 0.09 3.36
C ALA A 90 21.94 -1.38 3.56
N GLN A 91 21.25 -1.68 4.67
CA GLN A 91 20.74 -3.03 4.94
C GLN A 91 19.56 -3.38 4.02
N ALA A 92 18.66 -2.44 3.76
CA ALA A 92 17.52 -2.65 2.87
C ALA A 92 17.99 -2.91 1.44
N ARG A 93 18.88 -2.08 0.90
CA ARG A 93 19.41 -2.24 -0.48
C ARG A 93 20.07 -3.59 -0.73
N THR A 94 20.69 -4.21 0.27
CA THR A 94 21.31 -5.55 0.11
C THR A 94 20.29 -6.69 0.05
N ARG A 95 19.03 -6.43 0.41
CA ARG A 95 17.95 -7.42 0.47
C ARG A 95 16.95 -7.32 -0.69
N ILE A 96 17.07 -6.29 -1.52
CA ILE A 96 16.30 -6.06 -2.76
C ILE A 96 17.28 -5.68 -3.89
N PRO A 97 18.09 -6.64 -4.38
CA PRO A 97 19.20 -6.33 -5.28
C PRO A 97 18.76 -5.89 -6.69
N ASP A 98 17.54 -6.26 -7.11
CA ASP A 98 17.04 -6.05 -8.47
C ASP A 98 16.47 -4.63 -8.68
N ASP A 99 15.77 -4.06 -7.68
CA ASP A 99 15.37 -2.65 -7.63
C ASP A 99 15.83 -1.97 -6.33
N ALA A 100 17.01 -1.36 -6.38
CA ALA A 100 17.59 -0.71 -5.22
C ALA A 100 16.88 0.59 -4.83
N ASP A 101 16.00 1.16 -5.66
CA ASP A 101 15.33 2.44 -5.38
C ASP A 101 14.09 2.28 -4.47
N ASP A 102 13.59 1.04 -4.36
CA ASP A 102 12.49 0.63 -3.48
C ASP A 102 12.91 0.33 -2.03
N TRP A 103 14.18 0.62 -1.71
CA TRP A 103 14.74 0.46 -0.37
C TRP A 103 13.93 1.14 0.75
N PRO A 104 13.26 2.31 0.56
CA PRO A 104 12.54 2.96 1.64
C PRO A 104 11.43 2.08 2.23
N THR A 105 10.69 1.36 1.38
CA THR A 105 9.62 0.45 1.78
C THR A 105 10.16 -0.66 2.68
N LEU A 106 11.27 -1.28 2.27
CA LEU A 106 11.89 -2.34 3.04
C LEU A 106 12.55 -1.81 4.33
N ALA A 107 13.21 -0.65 4.27
CA ALA A 107 13.82 -0.03 5.44
C ALA A 107 12.79 0.32 6.51
N LEU A 108 11.63 0.87 6.12
CA LEU A 108 10.53 1.14 7.04
C LEU A 108 10.01 -0.16 7.66
N ALA A 109 9.83 -1.21 6.86
CA ALA A 109 9.37 -2.49 7.36
C ALA A 109 10.36 -3.11 8.36
N LEU A 110 11.67 -3.00 8.09
CA LEU A 110 12.72 -3.41 9.03
C LEU A 110 12.70 -2.59 10.32
N ALA A 111 12.57 -1.26 10.23
CA ALA A 111 12.58 -0.37 11.39
C ALA A 111 11.44 -0.68 12.37
N LEU A 112 10.27 -1.04 11.85
CA LEU A 112 9.07 -1.27 12.65
C LEU A 112 8.75 -2.75 12.89
N SER A 113 9.61 -3.67 12.40
CA SER A 113 9.30 -5.11 12.36
C SER A 113 7.93 -5.39 11.72
N ALA A 114 7.58 -4.59 10.69
CA ALA A 114 6.35 -4.72 9.94
C ALA A 114 6.52 -5.73 8.79
N GLU A 115 5.40 -6.22 8.29
CA GLU A 115 5.35 -7.06 7.10
C GLU A 115 5.07 -6.18 5.87
N ILE A 116 5.27 -6.71 4.66
CA ILE A 116 5.11 -5.92 3.42
C ILE A 116 3.91 -6.44 2.65
N TRP A 117 3.04 -5.53 2.18
CA TRP A 117 1.97 -5.87 1.25
C TRP A 117 2.31 -5.33 -0.15
N THR A 118 2.70 -6.23 -1.04
CA THR A 118 3.07 -5.94 -2.43
C THR A 118 2.81 -7.14 -3.33
N GLU A 119 2.71 -6.89 -4.64
CA GLU A 119 2.79 -7.93 -5.68
C GLU A 119 4.18 -7.97 -6.35
N ASP A 120 5.07 -7.05 -5.97
CA ASP A 120 6.42 -6.96 -6.51
C ASP A 120 7.30 -8.08 -5.95
N ARG A 121 7.93 -8.80 -6.88
CA ARG A 121 8.76 -9.96 -6.59
C ARG A 121 10.13 -9.58 -6.08
N ASP A 122 10.55 -8.34 -6.23
CA ASP A 122 11.86 -7.89 -5.77
C ASP A 122 11.93 -7.94 -4.23
N PHE A 123 10.78 -7.79 -3.56
CA PHE A 123 10.67 -7.98 -2.11
C PHE A 123 10.63 -9.46 -1.69
N PHE A 124 10.50 -10.41 -2.61
CA PHE A 124 10.35 -11.82 -2.24
C PHE A 124 11.70 -12.38 -1.78
N GLY A 125 11.71 -12.96 -0.58
CA GLY A 125 12.97 -13.44 0.02
C GLY A 125 13.82 -12.33 0.66
N CYS A 126 13.30 -11.11 0.82
CA CYS A 126 13.99 -10.00 1.50
C CYS A 126 14.20 -10.22 3.03
N GLY A 127 13.72 -11.35 3.56
CA GLY A 127 13.82 -11.70 4.98
C GLY A 127 12.70 -11.14 5.87
N LEU A 128 11.64 -10.60 5.27
CA LEU A 128 10.39 -10.23 5.95
C LEU A 128 9.20 -11.00 5.35
N SER A 129 8.10 -11.07 6.10
CA SER A 129 6.83 -11.57 5.56
C SER A 129 6.36 -10.66 4.43
N VAL A 130 6.06 -11.25 3.27
CA VAL A 130 5.47 -10.56 2.13
C VAL A 130 4.09 -11.12 1.83
N TRP A 131 3.10 -10.24 1.79
CA TRP A 131 1.71 -10.54 1.55
C TRP A 131 1.33 -10.11 0.14
N ARG A 132 0.95 -11.10 -0.67
CA ARG A 132 0.19 -10.83 -1.89
C ARG A 132 -1.27 -10.59 -1.54
N THR A 133 -1.95 -9.81 -2.37
CA THR A 133 -3.32 -9.33 -2.14
C THR A 133 -4.30 -10.50 -2.00
N ASP A 134 -4.18 -11.51 -2.85
CA ASP A 134 -5.02 -12.70 -2.83
C ASP A 134 -4.87 -13.51 -1.53
N VAL A 135 -3.63 -13.71 -1.08
CA VAL A 135 -3.29 -14.43 0.16
C VAL A 135 -3.76 -13.64 1.38
N LEU A 136 -3.46 -12.34 1.45
CA LEU A 136 -3.89 -11.48 2.56
C LEU A 136 -5.41 -11.49 2.68
N TYR A 137 -6.13 -11.37 1.57
CA TYR A 137 -7.58 -11.40 1.59
C TYR A 137 -8.12 -12.75 2.06
N GLY A 138 -7.50 -13.85 1.64
CA GLY A 138 -7.86 -15.18 2.12
C GLY A 138 -7.72 -15.33 3.64
N VAL A 139 -6.64 -14.79 4.22
CA VAL A 139 -6.44 -14.79 5.69
C VAL A 139 -7.49 -13.91 6.38
N LEU A 140 -7.75 -12.72 5.85
CA LEU A 140 -8.75 -11.81 6.40
C LEU A 140 -10.16 -12.43 6.35
N ASP A 141 -10.50 -13.14 5.28
CA ASP A 141 -11.78 -13.84 5.14
C ASP A 141 -11.88 -15.09 6.03
N GLY A 142 -10.81 -15.87 6.14
CA GLY A 142 -10.81 -17.11 6.92
C GLY A 142 -10.92 -16.91 8.44
N ALA A 143 -10.47 -15.77 8.95
CA ALA A 143 -10.52 -15.46 10.37
C ALA A 143 -11.90 -14.96 10.88
N GLU A 144 -12.92 -14.81 10.01
CA GLU A 144 -14.31 -14.57 10.43
C GLU A 144 -15.08 -15.88 10.74
N ALA A 145 -14.48 -17.05 10.51
CA ALA A 145 -15.13 -18.36 10.64
C ALA A 145 -14.79 -19.14 11.93
N GLY A 146 -14.19 -18.48 12.93
CA GLY A 146 -13.74 -19.10 14.20
C GLY A 146 -14.41 -18.51 15.43
#